data_AF-A0A529NVH3-F1
#
_entry.id   AF-A0A529NVH3-F1
#
_cell.length_a   1.000
_cell.length_b   1.000
_cell.length_c   1.000
_cell.angle_alpha   90.00
_cell.angle_beta   90.00
_cell.angle_gamma   90.00
#
_symmetry.space_group_name_H-M   'P 1'
#
loop_
_entity.id
_entity.type
_entity.pdbx_description
1 polymer ?
#
loop_
_entity_poly.entity_id
_entity_poly.type
_entity_poly.pdbx_seq_one_letter_code
_entity_poly.pdbx_strand_id
1 'polypeptide(L)'
;MKHVLDRPIWSALATRHQAFAQGDNLARRYMPSIVPFSATAVDDKESLEALAKLIPPRESSFVVQADAIVLPAALCAISTASLVQM
;
A
#
# COMPACT_ATOMS: atom_id res chain seq x y z
N MET A 1 8.73 7.87 -16.84
CA MET A 1 9.37 7.73 -15.52
C MET A 1 8.26 7.72 -14.48
N LYS A 2 8.23 6.75 -13.56
CA LYS A 2 7.22 6.69 -12.50
C LYS A 2 7.62 7.71 -11.43
N HIS A 3 6.77 8.70 -11.16
CA HIS A 3 7.04 9.75 -10.19
C HIS A 3 6.90 9.18 -8.76
N VAL A 4 7.64 9.72 -7.79
CA VAL A 4 7.61 9.22 -6.41
C VAL A 4 6.21 9.32 -5.77
N LEU A 5 5.39 10.26 -6.25
CA LEU A 5 4.01 10.44 -5.81
C LEU A 5 3.00 9.58 -6.57
N ASP A 6 3.42 8.77 -7.54
CA ASP A 6 2.53 7.78 -8.18
C ASP A 6 2.20 6.64 -7.21
N ARG A 7 3.08 6.37 -6.24
CA ARG A 7 2.90 5.40 -5.14
C ARG A 7 3.52 5.96 -3.85
N PRO A 8 2.93 7.01 -3.27
CA PRO A 8 3.58 7.79 -2.21
C PRO A 8 3.82 6.97 -0.94
N ILE A 9 2.91 6.05 -0.60
CA ILE A 9 3.05 5.15 0.55
C ILE A 9 4.26 4.23 0.35
N TRP A 10 4.37 3.59 -0.82
CA TRP A 10 5.51 2.73 -1.16
C TRP A 10 6.82 3.53 -1.13
N SER A 11 6.87 4.65 -1.85
CA SER A 11 8.06 5.50 -1.94
C SER A 11 8.55 5.95 -0.57
N ALA A 12 7.64 6.35 0.33
CA ALA A 12 8.00 6.74 1.70
C ALA A 12 8.57 5.57 2.50
N LEU A 13 7.88 4.42 2.52
CA LEU A 13 8.30 3.21 3.23
C LEU A 13 9.53 2.53 2.63
N ALA A 14 9.86 2.82 1.37
CA ALA A 14 11.07 2.36 0.70
C ALA A 14 12.28 3.28 0.92
N THR A 15 12.07 4.49 1.43
CA THR A 15 13.12 5.52 1.59
C THR A 15 13.16 6.07 3.01
N ARG A 16 12.76 7.33 3.22
CA ARG A 16 12.89 8.06 4.49
C ARG A 16 12.17 7.38 5.65
N HIS A 17 11.06 6.69 5.39
CA HIS A 17 10.24 6.02 6.41
C HIS A 17 10.50 4.51 6.49
N GLN A 18 11.61 4.01 5.94
CA GLN A 18 11.94 2.58 5.96
C GLN A 18 11.95 1.98 7.38
N ALA A 19 12.37 2.74 8.39
CA ALA A 19 12.36 2.30 9.78
C ALA A 19 10.95 2.00 10.34
N PHE A 20 9.89 2.48 9.68
CA PHE A 20 8.49 2.23 10.05
C PHE A 20 7.81 1.15 9.20
N ALA A 21 8.53 0.59 8.21
CA ALA A 21 7.97 -0.38 7.28
C ALA A 21 7.84 -1.77 7.92
N GLN A 22 6.62 -2.30 7.91
CA GLN A 22 6.34 -3.72 8.09
C GLN A 22 6.17 -4.37 6.72
N GLY A 23 6.71 -5.58 6.53
CA GLY A 23 6.70 -6.28 5.24
C GLY A 23 8.08 -6.28 4.59
N ASP A 24 8.12 -6.41 3.27
CA ASP A 24 9.34 -6.68 2.50
C ASP A 24 9.38 -5.93 1.15
N ASN A 25 10.04 -6.50 0.15
CA ASN A 25 10.17 -5.89 -1.18
C ASN A 25 8.96 -6.12 -2.09
N LEU A 26 7.98 -6.93 -1.67
CA LEU A 26 6.75 -7.19 -2.41
C LEU A 26 5.62 -6.28 -1.92
N ALA A 27 5.46 -6.14 -0.60
CA ALA A 27 4.46 -5.29 0.01
C ALA A 27 4.98 -4.68 1.31
N ARG A 28 4.55 -3.45 1.60
CA ARG A 28 4.90 -2.74 2.84
C ARG A 28 3.67 -2.08 3.43
N ARG A 29 3.62 -1.99 4.76
CA ARG A 29 2.64 -1.19 5.51
C ARG A 29 3.29 -0.44 6.67
N TYR A 30 2.67 0.66 7.08
CA TYR A 30 2.96 1.26 8.38
C TYR A 30 2.36 0.41 9.51
N MET A 31 2.88 0.56 10.72
CA MET A 31 2.18 0.08 11.92
C MET A 31 0.80 0.75 12.00
N PRO A 32 -0.30 -0.01 12.26
CA PRO A 32 -1.64 0.56 12.36
C PRO A 32 -1.77 1.68 13.41
N SER A 33 -0.92 1.66 14.45
CA SER A 33 -0.86 2.70 15.48
C SER A 33 -0.28 4.04 15.01
N ILE A 34 0.37 4.07 13.85
CA ILE A 34 0.90 5.30 13.23
C ILE A 34 -0.12 5.82 12.22
N VAL A 35 -0.41 4.99 11.20
CA VAL A 35 -1.37 5.29 10.14
C VAL A 35 -1.70 3.97 9.41
N PRO A 36 -2.97 3.72 9.01
CA PRO A 36 -3.36 2.47 8.37
C PRO A 36 -3.04 2.47 6.87
N PHE A 37 -1.78 2.73 6.48
CA PHE A 37 -1.35 2.79 5.08
C PHE A 37 -0.53 1.58 4.66
N SER A 38 -0.84 1.05 3.48
CA SER A 38 -0.12 -0.07 2.86
C SER A 38 0.03 0.15 1.36
N ALA A 39 1.03 -0.49 0.76
CA ALA A 39 1.30 -0.40 -0.67
C ALA A 39 2.18 -1.55 -1.18
N THR A 40 2.15 -1.74 -2.50
CA THR A 40 3.05 -2.56 -3.29
C THR A 40 3.86 -1.70 -4.25
N ALA A 41 5.03 -2.16 -4.69
CA ALA A 41 5.80 -1.48 -5.74
C ALA A 41 5.11 -1.59 -7.11
N VAL A 42 4.53 -2.75 -7.35
CA VAL A 42 3.90 -3.20 -8.60
C VAL A 42 2.65 -4.03 -8.25
N ASP A 43 1.79 -4.23 -9.24
CA ASP A 43 0.51 -4.94 -9.06
C ASP A 43 0.56 -6.35 -9.65
N ASP A 44 1.72 -7.01 -9.57
CA ASP A 44 1.84 -8.42 -9.90
C ASP A 44 1.21 -9.31 -8.82
N LYS A 45 0.98 -10.58 -9.17
CA LYS A 45 0.26 -11.52 -8.32
C LYS A 45 0.96 -11.69 -6.97
N GLU A 46 2.28 -11.80 -6.97
CA GLU A 46 3.12 -12.01 -5.80
C GLU A 46 3.04 -10.82 -4.84
N SER A 47 3.10 -9.59 -5.36
CA SER A 47 2.99 -8.36 -4.58
C SER A 47 1.59 -8.20 -3.98
N LEU A 48 0.54 -8.51 -4.76
CA LEU A 48 -0.83 -8.45 -4.30
C LEU A 48 -1.12 -9.51 -3.22
N GLU A 49 -0.60 -10.73 -3.36
CA GLU A 49 -0.69 -11.76 -2.32
C GLU A 49 0.07 -11.38 -1.05
N ALA A 50 1.25 -10.76 -1.18
CA ALA A 50 2.00 -10.24 -0.05
C ALA A 50 1.23 -9.13 0.66
N LEU A 51 0.60 -8.22 -0.07
CA LEU A 51 -0.25 -7.16 0.48
C LEU A 51 -1.42 -7.74 1.29
N ALA A 52 -2.10 -8.76 0.76
CA ALA A 52 -3.19 -9.43 1.47
C ALA A 52 -2.73 -10.04 2.81
N LYS A 53 -1.52 -10.63 2.86
CA LYS A 53 -0.95 -11.20 4.09
C LYS A 53 -0.62 -10.13 5.14
N LEU A 54 -0.33 -8.90 4.71
CA LEU A 54 -0.04 -7.78 5.62
C LEU A 54 -1.29 -7.17 6.24
N ILE A 55 -2.50 -7.52 5.81
CA ILE A 55 -3.74 -6.97 6.35
C ILE A 55 -4.50 -8.10 7.08
N PRO A 56 -4.38 -8.17 8.42
CA PRO A 56 -5.10 -9.14 9.22
C PRO A 56 -6.62 -9.07 9.02
N PRO A 57 -7.34 -10.18 9.27
CA PRO A 57 -8.80 -10.16 9.30
C PRO A 57 -9.32 -9.08 10.25
N ARG A 58 -10.36 -8.35 9.82
CA ARG A 58 -11.01 -7.24 10.55
C ARG A 58 -10.18 -5.96 10.70
N GLU A 59 -8.97 -5.91 10.12
CA GLU A 59 -8.26 -4.64 9.91
C GLU A 59 -8.60 -4.05 8.54
N SER A 60 -8.44 -2.74 8.41
CA SER A 60 -8.55 -2.03 7.13
C SER A 60 -7.31 -1.17 6.91
N SER A 61 -6.95 -0.99 5.64
CA SER A 61 -5.84 -0.14 5.25
C SER A 61 -6.18 0.63 3.99
N PHE A 62 -5.64 1.83 3.86
CA PHE A 62 -5.68 2.59 2.62
C PHE A 62 -4.48 2.27 1.75
N VAL A 63 -4.75 2.11 0.46
CA VAL A 63 -3.78 2.09 -0.63
C VAL A 63 -4.01 3.35 -1.46
N VAL A 64 -2.93 4.04 -1.81
CA VAL A 64 -2.98 5.25 -2.62
C VAL A 64 -1.96 5.13 -3.74
N GLN A 65 -2.43 5.29 -4.97
CA GLN A 65 -1.62 5.31 -6.18
C GLN A 65 -2.30 6.11 -7.28
N ALA A 66 -1.52 6.58 -8.25
CA ALA A 66 -2.02 7.32 -9.41
C ALA A 66 -2.73 6.41 -10.42
N ASP A 67 -2.20 5.21 -10.64
CA ASP A 67 -2.81 4.19 -11.50
C ASP A 67 -4.04 3.58 -10.85
N ALA A 68 -4.94 2.97 -11.64
CA ALA A 68 -6.09 2.24 -11.10
C ALA A 68 -5.64 1.17 -10.08
N ILE A 69 -6.30 1.12 -8.92
CA ILE A 69 -5.97 0.17 -7.85
C ILE A 69 -6.42 -1.23 -8.26
N VAL A 70 -5.48 -2.18 -8.27
CA VAL A 70 -5.76 -3.61 -8.41
C VAL A 70 -5.83 -4.22 -7.02
N LEU A 71 -6.96 -4.83 -6.68
CA LEU A 71 -7.16 -5.49 -5.39
C LEU A 71 -6.74 -6.96 -5.45
N PRO A 72 -6.04 -7.50 -4.43
CA PRO A 72 -5.87 -8.94 -4.30
C PRO A 72 -7.22 -9.61 -4.04
N ALA A 73 -7.38 -10.85 -4.52
CA ALA A 73 -8.64 -11.60 -4.38
C ALA A 73 -9.12 -11.79 -2.93
N ALA A 74 -8.20 -11.73 -1.96
CA ALA A 74 -8.51 -11.87 -0.54
C ALA A 74 -9.02 -10.58 0.14
N LEU A 75 -8.98 -9.43 -0.56
CA LEU A 75 -9.41 -8.14 -0.03
C LEU A 75 -10.54 -7.55 -0.88
N CYS A 76 -11.36 -6.71 -0.25
CA CYS A 76 -12.38 -5.91 -0.92
C CYS A 76 -12.27 -4.44 -0.56
N ALA A 77 -12.71 -3.55 -1.45
CA ALA A 77 -12.80 -2.13 -1.14
C ALA A 77 -13.98 -1.87 -0.20
N ILE A 78 -13.72 -1.18 0.91
CA ILE A 78 -14.76 -0.67 1.82
C ILE A 78 -15.26 0.69 1.34
N SER A 79 -14.35 1.54 0.84
CA SER A 79 -14.64 2.85 0.27
C SER A 79 -13.53 3.27 -0.70
N THR A 80 -13.86 4.15 -1.64
CA THR A 80 -12.93 4.69 -2.64
C THR A 80 -13.13 6.18 -2.81
N ALA A 81 -12.05 6.94 -2.99
CA ALA A 81 -12.09 8.37 -3.25
C ALA A 81 -10.92 8.79 -4.14
N SER A 82 -11.04 9.94 -4.80
CA SER A 82 -9.92 10.58 -5.50
C SER A 82 -9.10 11.39 -4.52
N LEU A 83 -7.77 11.21 -4.54
CA LEU A 83 -6.83 12.00 -3.76
C LEU A 83 -6.07 12.92 -4.71
N VAL A 84 -6.05 14.21 -4.38
CA VAL A 84 -5.32 15.22 -5.15
C VAL A 84 -4.02 15.59 -4.45
N GLN A 85 -3.00 15.89 -5.23
CA GLN A 85 -1.77 16.49 -4.72
C GLN A 85 -2.01 18.00 -4.57
N MET A 86 -1.74 18.55 -3.38
CA MET A 86 -1.70 20.00 -3.12
C MET A 86 -0.29 20.55 -3.28
#